data_AF-A0A7Y5MMQ2-F1
#
_entry.id   AF-A0A7Y5MMQ2-F1
#
_cell.length_a   1.000
_cell.length_b   1.000
_cell.length_c   1.000
_cell.angle_alpha   90.00
_cell.angle_beta   90.00
_cell.angle_gamma   90.00
#
_symmetry.space_group_name_H-M   'P 1'
#
loop_
_entity.id
_entity.type
_entity.pdbx_description
1 polymer ?
#
loop_
_entity_poly.entity_id
_entity_poly.type
_entity_poly.pdbx_seq_one_letter_code
_entity_poly.pdbx_strand_id
1 'polypeptide(L)'
;VSTTITSWKRYEYDGLNLLRVDERYDTAGGAIDANDPWRTLEVSTHSPGLVGNLVGKRAYRQTDNDATPNATYDYLYVYDAVGNLYLVLNDEGGEEYAFSRDAL
;
A
#
# COMPACT_ATOMS: atom_id res chain seq x y z
N VAL A 1 33.65 -7.24 0.51
CA VAL A 1 32.26 -6.96 0.92
C VAL A 1 31.34 -7.79 0.03
N SER A 2 30.54 -8.69 0.60
CA SER A 2 29.47 -9.37 -0.15
C SER A 2 28.17 -8.60 0.03
N THR A 3 27.42 -8.43 -1.05
CA THR A 3 26.09 -7.82 -1.02
C THR A 3 25.05 -8.93 -0.88
N THR A 4 24.22 -8.87 0.16
CA THR A 4 23.07 -9.78 0.33
C THR A 4 21.80 -9.03 -0.05
N ILE A 5 21.02 -9.59 -0.97
CA ILE A 5 19.71 -9.04 -1.33
C ILE A 5 18.76 -9.33 -0.18
N THR A 6 18.09 -8.29 0.33
CA THR A 6 17.16 -8.40 1.48
C THR A 6 15.69 -8.45 1.07
N SER A 7 15.33 -7.99 -0.12
CA SER A 7 13.97 -8.11 -0.67
C SER A 7 13.95 -7.82 -2.17
N TRP A 8 12.90 -8.29 -2.84
CA TRP A 8 12.55 -7.90 -4.21
C TRP A 8 11.22 -7.14 -4.20
N LYS A 9 11.18 -6.00 -4.88
CA LYS A 9 9.97 -5.17 -5.01
C LYS A 9 9.57 -5.04 -6.48
N ARG A 10 8.27 -5.12 -6.75
CA ARG A 10 7.67 -4.88 -8.07
C ARG A 10 6.77 -3.65 -7.97
N TYR A 11 6.90 -2.75 -8.95
CA TYR A 11 6.08 -1.55 -9.07
C TYR A 11 5.26 -1.70 -10.35
N GLU A 12 3.95 -1.67 -10.23
CA GLU A 12 3.03 -1.89 -11.33
C GLU A 12 1.98 -0.78 -11.37
N TYR A 13 1.84 -0.15 -12.52
CA TYR A 13 0.74 0.77 -12.76
C TYR A 13 -0.44 0.00 -13.34
N ASP A 14 -1.57 0.03 -12.64
CA ASP A 14 -2.85 -0.40 -13.16
C ASP A 14 -3.60 0.83 -13.71
N GLY A 15 -3.56 0.98 -15.03
CA GLY A 15 -4.05 2.17 -15.72
C GLY A 15 -3.22 3.43 -15.42
N LEU A 16 -3.87 4.59 -15.41
CA LEU A 16 -3.19 5.89 -15.30
C LEU A 16 -3.00 6.38 -13.85
N ASN A 17 -3.79 5.86 -12.92
CA ASN A 17 -3.96 6.48 -11.60
C ASN A 17 -3.54 5.57 -10.46
N LEU A 18 -3.37 4.26 -10.69
CA LEU A 18 -3.23 3.29 -9.62
C LEU A 18 -1.84 2.69 -9.67
N LEU A 19 -1.04 2.93 -8.64
CA LEU A 19 0.28 2.33 -8.46
C LEU A 19 0.19 1.25 -7.39
N ARG A 20 0.45 0.01 -7.77
CA ARG A 20 0.59 -1.12 -6.85
C ARG A 20 2.07 -1.41 -6.61
N VAL A 21 2.43 -1.65 -5.35
CA VAL A 21 3.75 -2.11 -4.94
C VAL A 21 3.62 -3.49 -4.33
N ASP A 22 4.35 -4.43 -4.90
CA ASP A 22 4.38 -5.82 -4.44
C ASP A 22 5.76 -6.19 -3.90
N GLU A 23 5.79 -7.17 -3.00
CA GLU A 23 7.00 -7.83 -2.55
C GLU A 23 7.00 -9.30 -2.94
N ARG A 24 8.18 -9.80 -3.29
CA ARG A 24 8.36 -11.24 -3.51
C ARG A 24 8.48 -11.97 -2.18
N TYR A 25 7.80 -13.10 -2.03
CA TYR A 25 7.98 -13.96 -0.87
C TYR A 25 9.41 -14.51 -0.76
N ASP A 26 9.92 -14.62 0.47
CA ASP A 26 11.20 -15.28 0.75
C ASP A 26 11.08 -16.82 0.75
N THR A 27 9.89 -17.34 1.07
CA THR A 27 9.56 -18.77 1.07
C THR A 27 8.15 -18.97 0.48
N ALA A 28 7.88 -20.07 -0.24
CA ALA A 28 6.60 -20.25 -0.94
C ALA A 28 5.40 -20.13 0.00
N GLY A 29 4.44 -19.25 -0.30
CA GLY A 29 3.43 -18.87 0.69
C GLY A 29 2.10 -18.33 0.17
N GLY A 30 2.11 -17.36 -0.74
CA GLY A 30 0.87 -16.84 -1.34
C GLY A 30 1.08 -16.31 -2.75
N ALA A 31 0.01 -15.85 -3.38
CA ALA A 31 0.06 -15.32 -4.73
C ALA A 31 -1.09 -14.34 -5.01
N ILE A 32 -0.79 -13.24 -5.73
CA ILE A 32 -1.81 -12.38 -6.35
C ILE A 32 -2.56 -13.16 -7.45
N ASP A 33 -1.84 -13.97 -8.21
CA ASP A 33 -2.35 -14.81 -9.29
C ASP A 33 -1.75 -16.23 -9.20
N ALA A 34 -2.38 -17.22 -9.85
CA ALA A 34 -1.90 -18.61 -9.77
C ALA A 34 -0.41 -18.73 -10.18
N ASN A 35 0.44 -19.19 -9.24
CA ASN A 35 1.90 -19.31 -9.36
C ASN A 35 2.69 -17.99 -9.38
N ASP A 36 2.11 -16.86 -9.01
CA ASP A 36 2.83 -15.58 -8.93
C ASP A 36 3.46 -15.40 -7.53
N PRO A 37 4.80 -15.35 -7.37
CA PRO A 37 5.44 -15.30 -6.05
C PRO A 37 5.42 -13.90 -5.43
N TRP A 38 4.38 -13.10 -5.68
CA TRP A 38 4.28 -11.71 -5.26
C TRP A 38 3.04 -11.48 -4.41
N ARG A 39 3.16 -10.54 -3.49
CA ARG A 39 2.10 -10.09 -2.60
C ARG A 39 2.02 -8.57 -2.57
N THR A 40 0.81 -8.06 -2.56
CA THR A 40 0.57 -6.62 -2.48
C THR A 40 1.01 -6.11 -1.11
N LEU A 41 1.83 -5.06 -1.12
CA LEU A 41 2.19 -4.31 0.07
C LEU A 41 1.47 -2.97 0.12
N GLU A 42 1.36 -2.30 -1.03
CA GLU A 42 0.78 -0.96 -1.08
C GLU A 42 -0.01 -0.77 -2.38
N VAL A 43 -1.11 -0.04 -2.28
CA VAL A 43 -1.89 0.42 -3.42
C VAL A 43 -2.13 1.91 -3.25
N SER A 44 -1.61 2.70 -4.19
CA SER A 44 -1.66 4.16 -4.20
C SER A 44 -2.53 4.65 -5.35
N THR A 45 -3.56 5.42 -5.04
CA THR A 45 -4.49 6.01 -6.00
C THR A 45 -4.19 7.49 -6.17
N HIS A 46 -3.96 7.92 -7.40
CA HIS A 46 -3.66 9.30 -7.78
C HIS A 46 -4.88 9.99 -8.39
N SER A 47 -4.89 11.31 -8.30
CA SER A 47 -5.93 12.14 -8.91
C SER A 47 -5.88 12.02 -10.43
N PRO A 48 -7.03 11.86 -11.11
CA PRO A 48 -7.09 11.84 -12.57
C PRO A 48 -6.48 13.11 -13.18
N GLY A 49 -5.57 12.94 -14.13
CA GLY A 49 -5.00 14.05 -14.90
C GLY A 49 -3.90 14.86 -14.21
N LEU A 50 -3.51 14.50 -12.98
CA LEU A 50 -2.40 15.13 -12.25
C LEU A 50 -1.48 14.05 -11.68
N VAL A 51 -0.36 13.81 -12.36
CA VAL A 51 0.69 12.89 -11.87
C VAL A 51 1.25 13.43 -10.55
N GLY A 52 1.26 12.59 -9.52
CA GLY A 52 1.88 12.89 -8.22
C GLY A 52 0.92 13.40 -7.14
N ASN A 53 -0.35 13.68 -7.46
CA ASN A 53 -1.32 14.04 -6.41
C ASN A 53 -2.01 12.78 -5.88
N LEU A 54 -1.48 12.24 -4.78
CA LEU A 54 -1.99 11.04 -4.12
C LEU A 54 -3.34 11.39 -3.46
N VAL A 55 -4.37 10.60 -3.73
CA VAL A 55 -5.72 10.74 -3.16
C VAL A 55 -5.92 9.75 -2.03
N GLY A 56 -5.40 8.54 -2.20
CA GLY A 56 -5.48 7.51 -1.20
C GLY A 56 -4.34 6.53 -1.32
N LYS A 57 -3.97 5.91 -0.20
CA LYS A 57 -3.03 4.81 -0.15
C LYS A 57 -3.56 3.76 0.80
N ARG A 58 -3.66 2.52 0.35
CA ARG A 58 -3.89 1.36 1.22
C ARG A 58 -2.56 0.66 1.44
N ALA A 59 -2.19 0.43 2.69
CA ALA A 59 -0.96 -0.25 3.05
C ALA A 59 -1.29 -1.53 3.83
N TYR A 60 -0.67 -2.62 3.41
CA TYR A 60 -0.90 -3.94 3.93
C TYR A 60 0.34 -4.41 4.69
N ARG A 61 0.12 -5.02 5.85
CA ARG A 61 1.17 -5.82 6.51
C ARG A 61 0.88 -7.30 6.32
N GLN A 62 1.93 -8.01 5.94
CA GLN A 62 1.88 -9.46 5.82
C GLN A 62 2.50 -10.04 7.10
N THR A 63 1.71 -10.72 7.93
CA THR A 63 2.21 -11.36 9.16
C THR A 63 2.62 -12.80 8.95
N ASP A 64 2.07 -13.43 7.91
CA ASP A 64 2.28 -14.82 7.61
C ASP A 64 2.77 -14.99 6.17
N ASN A 65 3.16 -16.22 5.86
CA ASN A 65 3.61 -16.57 4.52
C ASN A 65 2.41 -16.95 3.64
N ASP A 66 1.46 -16.03 3.49
CA ASP A 66 0.29 -16.16 2.62
C ASP A 66 -0.02 -14.84 1.89
N ALA A 67 -1.02 -14.85 1.01
CA ALA A 67 -1.44 -13.67 0.23
C ALA A 67 -2.55 -12.88 0.91
N THR A 68 -2.91 -13.25 2.14
CA THR A 68 -3.96 -12.59 2.89
C THR A 68 -3.33 -11.45 3.67
N PRO A 69 -3.61 -10.17 3.33
CA PRO A 69 -3.20 -9.07 4.17
C PRO A 69 -3.72 -9.28 5.59
N ASN A 70 -2.88 -9.00 6.58
CA ASN A 70 -3.35 -8.95 7.95
C ASN A 70 -4.29 -7.75 8.10
N ALA A 71 -5.59 -8.03 8.30
CA ALA A 71 -6.63 -7.01 8.42
C ALA A 71 -6.36 -6.03 9.57
N THR A 72 -5.63 -6.44 10.61
CA THR A 72 -5.33 -5.63 11.80
C THR A 72 -4.41 -4.47 11.46
N TYR A 73 -3.66 -4.61 10.37
CA TYR A 73 -2.68 -3.64 9.92
C TYR A 73 -2.96 -3.15 8.51
N ASP A 74 -4.23 -3.16 8.12
CA ASP A 74 -4.70 -2.59 6.87
C ASP A 74 -5.12 -1.13 7.08
N TYR A 75 -4.30 -0.22 6.56
CA TYR A 75 -4.50 1.21 6.74
C TYR A 75 -4.83 1.89 5.43
N LEU A 76 -5.94 2.62 5.40
CA LEU A 76 -6.28 3.56 4.33
C LEU A 76 -5.90 4.98 4.75
N TYR A 77 -4.90 5.54 4.08
CA TYR A 77 -4.49 6.93 4.17
C TYR A 77 -5.22 7.72 3.08
N VAL A 78 -5.88 8.82 3.45
CA VAL A 78 -6.54 9.73 2.51
C VAL A 78 -5.89 11.09 2.60
N TYR A 79 -5.65 11.69 1.44
CA TYR A 79 -4.96 12.96 1.32
C TYR A 79 -5.89 14.04 0.76
N ASP A 80 -5.65 15.28 1.15
CA ASP A 80 -6.32 16.43 0.57
C ASP A 80 -5.79 16.77 -0.84
N ALA A 81 -6.40 17.75 -1.50
CA ALA A 81 -6.00 18.17 -2.85
C ALA A 81 -4.58 18.77 -2.95
N VAL A 82 -3.93 19.05 -1.81
CA VAL A 82 -2.59 19.62 -1.71
C VAL A 82 -1.57 18.55 -1.27
N GLY A 83 -2.02 17.31 -1.02
CA GLY A 83 -1.19 16.18 -0.61
C GLY A 83 -0.97 16.04 0.90
N ASN A 84 -1.71 16.78 1.74
CA ASN A 84 -1.64 16.59 3.18
C ASN A 84 -2.47 15.40 3.62
N LEU A 85 -1.96 14.60 4.56
CA LEU A 85 -2.71 13.52 5.17
C LEU A 85 -3.90 14.10 5.95
N TYR A 86 -5.10 13.65 5.61
CA TYR A 86 -6.36 14.12 6.20
C TYR A 86 -7.01 13.05 7.09
N LEU A 87 -6.92 11.78 6.68
CA LEU A 87 -7.60 10.68 7.35
C LEU A 87 -6.77 9.41 7.31
N VAL A 88 -6.76 8.65 8.41
CA VAL A 88 -6.28 7.27 8.48
C VAL A 88 -7.38 6.39 9.02
N LEU A 89 -7.72 5.33 8.28
CA LEU A 89 -8.71 4.32 8.68
C LEU A 89 -8.04 2.96 8.83
N ASN A 90 -8.38 2.22 9.88
CA ASN A 90 -8.02 0.81 10.05
C ASN A 90 -9.26 -0.09 9.85
N ASP A 91 -9.17 -1.08 8.96
CA ASP A 91 -10.31 -1.91 8.54
C ASP A 91 -10.79 -2.90 9.63
N GLU A 92 -9.89 -3.44 10.46
CA GLU A 92 -10.28 -4.42 11.50
C GLU A 92 -10.70 -3.76 12.82
N GLY A 93 -10.17 -2.57 13.13
CA GLY A 93 -10.46 -1.86 14.38
C GLY A 93 -11.57 -0.81 14.30
N GLY A 94 -11.96 -0.39 13.08
CA GLY A 94 -12.82 0.78 12.89
C GLY A 94 -12.21 2.06 13.44
N GLU A 95 -10.88 2.10 13.61
CA GLU A 95 -10.17 3.25 14.15
C GLU A 95 -10.05 4.32 13.07
N GLU A 96 -10.53 5.51 13.40
CA GLU A 96 -10.48 6.69 12.53
C GLU A 96 -9.61 7.78 13.18
N TYR A 97 -8.55 8.17 12.47
CA TYR A 97 -7.69 9.29 12.86
C TYR A 97 -7.83 10.40 11.84
N ALA A 98 -8.59 11.43 12.20
CA ALA A 98 -8.72 12.64 11.40
C ALA A 98 -7.69 13.69 11.83
N PHE A 99 -7.01 14.28 10.85
CA PHE A 99 -6.02 15.31 11.07
C PHE A 99 -6.54 16.63 10.54
N SER A 100 -6.64 17.62 11.43
CA SER A 100 -6.91 19.00 11.02
C SER A 100 -5.63 19.61 10.47
N ARG A 101 -5.76 20.41 9.42
CA ARG A 101 -4.67 21.28 8.95
C ARG A 101 -4.24 22.17 10.12
N ASP A 102 -2.97 22.11 10.50
CA ASP A 102 -2.41 23.17 11.34
C ASP A 102 -2.43 24.44 10.49
N ALA A 103 -3.12 25.47 10.96
CA ALA A 103 -3.47 26.62 10.15
C ALA A 103 -2.21 27.33 9.61
N LEU A 104 -2.31 27.81 8.36
CA LEU A 104 -1.31 28.66 7.69
C LEU A 104 -1.04 29.95 8.46
#